data_AF-A0A822HPX7-F1
#
_entry.id   AF-A0A822HPX7-F1
#
_cell.length_a   1.000
_cell.length_b   1.000
_cell.length_c   1.000
_cell.angle_alpha   90.00
_cell.angle_beta   90.00
_cell.angle_gamma   90.00
#
_symmetry.space_group_name_H-M   'P 1'
#
loop_
_entity.id
_entity.type
_entity.pdbx_description
1 polymer ?
#
loop_
_entity_poly.entity_id
_entity_poly.type
_entity_poly.pdbx_seq_one_letter_code
_entity_poly.pdbx_strand_id
1 'polypeptide(L)'
;LSPVLTQEEFQYLCQNRSNIVSSFVVEQENGEITDFISYYHLSTTILNHPQFKTMNICYLYYYAATCTSLSDLVNDCLVQAYKSDCDVFNALHAMENEKFLRKLKFGAGDGNLLYYIYNWQCPRINPEK
;
A
#
# COMPACT_ATOMS: atom_id res chain seq x y z
N LEU A 1 -4.25 -11.18 -11.22
CA LEU A 1 -4.81 -12.15 -10.23
C LEU A 1 -5.30 -11.35 -9.03
N SER A 2 -6.55 -11.53 -8.59
CA SER A 2 -7.13 -10.70 -7.52
C SER A 2 -7.89 -11.54 -6.48
N PRO A 3 -7.86 -11.16 -5.19
CA PRO A 3 -8.74 -11.75 -4.20
C PRO A 3 -10.18 -11.27 -4.43
N VAL A 4 -11.14 -12.16 -4.17
CA VAL A 4 -12.55 -11.79 -4.02
C VAL A 4 -12.82 -11.84 -2.52
N LEU A 5 -13.09 -10.68 -1.92
CA LEU A 5 -13.24 -10.54 -0.48
C LEU A 5 -14.72 -10.46 -0.10
N THR A 6 -15.11 -11.12 0.99
CA THR A 6 -16.36 -10.82 1.68
C THR A 6 -16.25 -9.48 2.42
N GLN A 7 -17.39 -8.97 2.90
CA GLN A 7 -17.40 -7.76 3.73
C GLN A 7 -16.58 -7.95 5.01
N GLU A 8 -16.71 -9.11 5.67
CA GLU A 8 -15.98 -9.44 6.89
C GLU A 8 -14.48 -9.53 6.63
N GLU A 9 -14.07 -10.13 5.51
CA GLU A 9 -12.66 -10.20 5.12
C GLU A 9 -12.10 -8.82 4.80
N PHE A 10 -12.85 -7.98 4.08
CA PHE A 10 -12.44 -6.60 3.80
C PHE A 10 -12.29 -5.80 5.09
N GLN A 11 -13.25 -5.88 6.02
CA GLN A 11 -13.13 -5.27 7.34
C GLN A 11 -11.92 -5.83 8.10
N TYR A 12 -11.70 -7.13 8.05
CA TYR A 12 -10.56 -7.76 8.70
C TYR A 12 -9.20 -7.30 8.11
N LEU A 13 -9.13 -6.99 6.83
CA LEU A 13 -7.88 -6.57 6.20
C LEU A 13 -7.65 -5.06 6.29
N CYS A 14 -8.72 -4.27 6.19
CA CYS A 14 -8.66 -2.83 5.96
C CYS A 14 -9.17 -1.97 7.12
N GLN A 15 -9.79 -2.53 8.16
CA GLN A 15 -10.23 -1.72 9.30
C GLN A 15 -9.03 -1.19 10.09
N ASN A 16 -9.01 0.12 10.34
CA ASN A 16 -7.96 0.81 11.09
C ASN A 16 -7.61 0.07 12.40
N ARG A 17 -6.33 -0.27 12.55
CA ARG A 17 -5.75 -0.85 13.77
C ARG A 17 -4.39 -0.22 14.00
N SER A 18 -4.24 0.38 15.19
CA SER A 18 -3.01 1.06 15.59
C SER A 18 -1.79 0.18 15.34
N ASN A 19 -0.81 0.72 14.61
CA ASN A 19 0.46 0.05 14.27
C ASN A 19 0.32 -1.26 13.48
N ILE A 20 -0.83 -1.50 12.84
CA ILE A 20 -1.06 -2.69 12.00
C ILE A 20 -1.51 -2.25 10.62
N VAL A 21 -2.65 -1.56 10.51
CA VAL A 21 -3.19 -1.09 9.23
C VAL A 21 -3.83 0.27 9.41
N SER A 22 -3.56 1.15 8.44
CA SER A 22 -4.11 2.49 8.35
C SER A 22 -4.85 2.65 7.03
N SER A 23 -6.08 3.13 7.10
CA SER A 23 -7.03 3.21 6.00
C SER A 23 -7.76 4.53 6.03
N PHE A 24 -7.92 5.11 4.85
CA PHE A 24 -8.49 6.43 4.62
C PHE A 24 -9.49 6.37 3.48
N VAL A 25 -10.48 7.25 3.56
CA VAL A 25 -11.51 7.44 2.55
C VAL A 25 -11.52 8.91 2.13
N VAL A 26 -11.84 9.15 0.86
CA VAL A 26 -12.18 10.49 0.37
C VAL A 26 -13.70 10.58 0.37
N GLU A 27 -14.22 11.54 1.14
CA GLU A 27 -15.64 11.84 1.27
C GLU A 27 -15.92 13.19 0.61
N GLN A 28 -16.90 13.22 -0.29
CA GLN A 28 -17.39 14.46 -0.91
C GLN A 28 -18.28 15.25 0.07
N GLU A 29 -18.56 16.52 -0.24
CA GLU A 29 -19.41 17.38 0.59
C GLU A 29 -20.84 16.83 0.80
N ASN A 30 -21.32 15.98 -0.11
CA ASN A 30 -22.63 15.32 -0.03
C ASN A 30 -22.62 14.05 0.86
N GLY A 31 -21.47 13.66 1.43
CA GLY A 31 -21.29 12.45 2.24
C GLY A 31 -21.00 11.18 1.43
N GLU A 32 -20.82 11.29 0.11
CA GLU A 32 -20.46 10.16 -0.75
C GLU A 32 -18.98 9.82 -0.65
N ILE A 33 -18.67 8.53 -0.46
CA ILE A 33 -17.30 8.03 -0.46
C ILE A 33 -16.89 7.68 -1.88
N THR A 34 -15.87 8.35 -2.40
CA THR A 34 -15.41 8.19 -3.79
C THR A 34 -14.14 7.37 -3.92
N ASP A 35 -13.24 7.50 -2.95
CA ASP A 35 -11.92 6.89 -3.02
C ASP A 35 -11.56 6.26 -1.67
N PHE A 36 -10.73 5.22 -1.72
CA PHE A 36 -10.22 4.48 -0.58
C PHE A 36 -8.74 4.19 -0.78
N ILE A 37 -7.95 4.28 0.29
CA ILE A 37 -6.54 3.87 0.28
C ILE A 37 -6.11 3.36 1.65
N SER A 38 -5.25 2.35 1.66
CA SER A 38 -4.72 1.75 2.88
C SER A 38 -3.23 1.40 2.77
N TYR A 39 -2.58 1.34 3.92
CA TYR A 39 -1.23 0.82 4.08
C TYR A 39 -1.11 0.05 5.39
N TYR A 40 -0.21 -0.93 5.44
CA TYR A 40 0.09 -1.66 6.67
C TYR A 40 1.48 -1.30 7.20
N HIS A 41 1.65 -1.44 8.51
CA HIS A 41 2.85 -1.09 9.25
C HIS A 41 3.72 -2.33 9.47
N LEU A 42 5.03 -2.17 9.30
CA LEU A 42 6.03 -3.18 9.57
C LEU A 42 7.26 -2.53 10.18
N SER A 43 7.42 -2.63 11.50
CA SER A 43 8.65 -2.22 12.17
C SER A 43 9.72 -3.29 12.00
N THR A 44 10.92 -2.88 11.61
CA THR A 44 12.08 -3.76 11.43
C THR A 44 13.21 -3.35 12.36
N THR A 45 13.99 -4.33 12.84
CA THR A 45 15.16 -4.07 13.68
C THR A 45 16.36 -3.71 12.81
N ILE A 46 17.01 -2.58 13.12
CA ILE A 46 18.24 -2.16 12.46
C ILE A 46 19.42 -2.84 13.13
N LEU A 47 20.15 -3.67 12.37
CA LEU A 47 21.31 -4.38 12.88
C LEU A 47 22.53 -3.45 12.96
N ASN A 48 23.25 -3.51 14.09
CA ASN A 48 24.55 -2.87 14.30
C ASN A 48 24.62 -1.35 14.08
N HIS A 49 23.50 -0.63 14.17
CA HIS A 49 23.49 0.82 14.09
C HIS A 49 23.66 1.48 15.48
N PRO A 50 24.57 2.47 15.64
CA PRO A 50 24.93 3.02 16.95
C PRO A 50 23.80 3.83 17.60
N GLN A 51 22.98 4.53 16.80
CA GLN A 51 21.93 5.44 17.29
C GLN A 51 20.52 4.85 17.14
N PHE A 52 20.07 4.57 15.91
CA PHE A 52 18.77 3.97 15.64
C PHE A 52 18.75 2.44 15.83
N LYS A 53 17.65 1.91 16.38
CA LYS A 53 17.45 0.46 16.62
C LYS A 53 16.31 -0.14 15.81
N THR A 54 15.36 0.69 15.40
CA THR A 54 14.16 0.28 14.68
C THR A 54 13.94 1.22 13.51
N MET A 55 13.36 0.69 12.44
CA MET A 55 12.88 1.45 11.29
C MET A 55 11.41 1.10 11.07
N ASN A 56 10.55 2.10 11.03
CA ASN A 56 9.13 1.96 10.78
C ASN A 56 8.89 2.04 9.27
N ILE A 57 8.46 0.93 8.70
CA ILE A 57 8.18 0.83 7.27
C ILE A 57 6.68 0.70 7.08
N CYS A 58 6.15 1.43 6.11
CA CYS A 58 4.78 1.28 5.67
C CYS A 58 4.75 0.67 4.28
N TYR A 59 3.75 -0.16 3.99
CA TYR A 59 3.58 -0.78 2.69
C TYR A 59 2.21 -0.44 2.14
N LEU A 60 2.16 0.10 0.92
CA LEU A 60 0.92 0.31 0.20
C LEU A 60 0.15 -1.00 0.11
N TYR A 61 -1.13 -0.95 0.47
CA TYR A 61 -1.99 -2.11 0.50
C TYR A 61 -3.07 -2.03 -0.58
N TYR A 62 -4.35 -1.95 -0.22
CA TYR A 62 -5.42 -1.79 -1.20
C TYR A 62 -5.80 -0.33 -1.38
N TYR A 63 -6.22 0.02 -2.59
CA TYR A 63 -6.82 1.31 -2.91
C TYR A 63 -7.88 1.14 -4.01
N ALA A 64 -8.82 2.07 -4.05
CA ALA A 64 -9.79 2.25 -5.12
C ALA A 64 -9.94 3.76 -5.35
N ALA A 65 -9.72 4.22 -6.58
CA ALA A 65 -9.80 5.63 -6.95
C ALA A 65 -10.79 5.81 -8.10
N THR A 66 -11.75 6.72 -7.94
CA THR A 66 -12.80 7.02 -8.94
C THR A 66 -12.78 8.48 -9.35
N CYS A 67 -12.64 9.40 -8.40
CA CYS A 67 -12.66 10.85 -8.64
C CYS A 67 -11.27 11.47 -8.54
N THR A 68 -10.43 10.93 -7.66
CA THR A 68 -9.11 11.47 -7.39
C THR A 68 -8.06 10.81 -8.31
N SER A 69 -7.11 11.59 -8.83
CA SER A 69 -6.01 10.98 -9.59
C SER A 69 -5.19 10.06 -8.67
N LEU A 70 -4.77 8.90 -9.17
CA LEU A 70 -4.05 7.93 -8.33
C LEU A 70 -2.76 8.51 -7.72
N SER A 71 -2.08 9.40 -8.45
CA SER A 71 -0.90 10.10 -7.92
C SER A 71 -1.22 11.01 -6.75
N ASP A 72 -2.35 11.71 -6.79
CA ASP A 72 -2.72 12.65 -5.72
C ASP A 72 -3.22 11.87 -4.50
N LEU A 73 -4.03 10.82 -4.71
CA LEU A 73 -4.48 9.93 -3.64
C LEU A 73 -3.29 9.27 -2.90
N VAL A 74 -2.30 8.76 -3.65
CA VAL A 74 -1.11 8.16 -3.04
C VAL A 74 -0.22 9.23 -2.40
N ASN A 75 -0.11 10.42 -2.99
CA ASN A 75 0.63 11.52 -2.36
C ASN A 75 0.05 11.89 -0.99
N ASP A 76 -1.26 11.99 -0.87
CA ASP A 76 -1.91 12.27 0.42
C ASP A 76 -1.71 11.12 1.41
N CYS A 77 -1.75 9.87 0.93
CA CYS A 77 -1.40 8.70 1.71
C CYS A 77 0.04 8.75 2.26
N LEU A 78 1.02 9.17 1.45
CA LEU A 78 2.41 9.38 1.88
C LEU A 78 2.49 10.45 2.98
N VAL A 79 1.72 11.53 2.88
CA VAL A 79 1.66 12.57 3.91
C VAL A 79 1.08 12.02 5.22
N GLN A 80 0.06 11.17 5.17
CA GLN A 80 -0.50 10.52 6.37
C GLN A 80 0.52 9.54 6.98
N ALA A 81 1.21 8.76 6.18
CA ALA A 81 2.25 7.85 6.65
C ALA A 81 3.40 8.61 7.33
N TYR A 82 3.87 9.71 6.74
CA TYR A 82 4.88 10.56 7.37
C TYR A 82 4.43 11.09 8.74
N LYS A 83 3.16 11.51 8.87
CA LYS A 83 2.60 11.96 10.15
C LYS A 83 2.45 10.83 11.18
N SER A 84 2.47 9.57 10.75
CA SER A 84 2.41 8.39 11.61
C SER A 84 3.79 7.78 11.88
N ASP A 85 4.85 8.60 11.90
CA ASP A 85 6.24 8.18 12.19
C ASP A 85 6.76 7.06 11.26
N CYS A 86 6.33 7.08 9.99
CA CYS A 86 6.82 6.17 8.98
C CYS A 86 8.11 6.70 8.35
N ASP A 87 9.19 5.94 8.45
CA ASP A 87 10.51 6.30 7.93
C ASP A 87 10.61 6.06 6.41
N VAL A 88 9.99 4.97 5.94
CA VAL A 88 10.04 4.53 4.54
C VAL A 88 8.69 3.99 4.10
N PHE A 89 8.21 4.41 2.94
CA PHE A 89 6.98 3.91 2.34
C PHE A 89 7.29 3.06 1.11
N ASN A 90 6.94 1.78 1.17
CA ASN A 90 7.16 0.81 0.12
C ASN A 90 5.88 0.59 -0.69
N ALA A 91 6.04 0.42 -1.99
CA ALA A 91 4.98 -0.01 -2.89
C ALA A 91 5.54 -1.04 -3.87
N LEU A 92 4.76 -2.06 -4.20
CA LEU A 92 5.15 -3.06 -5.20
C LEU A 92 4.95 -2.48 -6.61
N HIS A 93 5.76 -2.92 -7.56
CA HIS A 93 5.46 -2.74 -8.98
C HIS A 93 4.40 -3.76 -9.41
N ALA A 94 3.16 -3.54 -8.96
CA ALA A 94 1.98 -4.34 -9.21
C ALA A 94 0.73 -3.44 -9.30
N MET A 95 -0.41 -4.00 -9.71
CA MET A 95 -1.65 -3.24 -9.89
C MET A 95 -1.42 -2.04 -10.84
N GLU A 96 -1.93 -0.86 -10.50
CA GLU A 96 -1.72 0.36 -11.28
C GLU A 96 -0.59 1.24 -10.73
N ASN A 97 0.30 0.67 -9.91
CA ASN A 97 1.28 1.47 -9.16
C ASN A 97 2.27 2.21 -10.06
N GLU A 98 2.61 1.64 -11.21
CA GLU A 98 3.52 2.25 -12.19
C GLU A 98 3.08 3.66 -12.62
N LYS A 99 1.77 3.96 -12.57
CA LYS A 99 1.23 5.29 -12.89
C LYS A 99 1.73 6.40 -11.97
N PHE A 100 2.12 6.09 -10.72
CA PHE A 100 2.56 7.08 -9.75
C PHE A 100 4.01 6.90 -9.26
N LEU A 101 4.60 5.71 -9.34
CA LEU A 101 5.92 5.41 -8.75
C LEU A 101 6.98 6.47 -9.12
N ARG A 102 7.20 6.70 -10.41
CA ARG A 102 8.19 7.69 -10.87
C ARG A 102 7.81 9.12 -10.50
N LYS A 103 6.52 9.48 -10.61
CA LYS A 103 6.04 10.85 -10.33
C LYS A 103 6.22 11.21 -8.85
N LEU A 104 5.98 10.25 -7.96
CA LEU A 104 6.11 10.39 -6.52
C LEU A 104 7.49 9.97 -5.99
N LYS A 105 8.49 9.86 -6.87
CA LYS A 105 9.90 9.63 -6.52
C LYS A 105 10.17 8.31 -5.79
N PHE A 106 9.36 7.29 -6.04
CA PHE A 106 9.72 5.93 -5.62
C PHE A 106 10.98 5.48 -6.37
N GLY A 107 11.95 4.96 -5.63
CA GLY A 107 13.13 4.31 -6.18
C GLY A 107 12.93 2.80 -6.26
N ALA A 108 13.47 2.16 -7.29
CA ALA A 108 13.50 0.71 -7.36
C ALA A 108 14.39 0.15 -6.25
N GLY A 109 13.87 -0.81 -5.49
CA GLY A 109 14.66 -1.61 -4.56
C GLY A 109 15.53 -2.64 -5.29
N ASP A 110 16.31 -3.38 -4.51
CA ASP A 110 17.14 -4.50 -4.97
C ASP A 110 16.41 -5.86 -4.96
N GLY A 111 15.32 -5.96 -4.20
CA GLY A 111 14.50 -7.16 -4.06
C GLY A 111 13.43 -7.31 -5.14
N ASN A 112 13.08 -8.57 -5.44
CA ASN A 112 11.92 -8.93 -6.25
C ASN A 112 10.96 -9.79 -5.42
N LEU A 113 9.66 -9.52 -5.51
CA LEU A 113 8.62 -10.38 -4.96
C LEU A 113 8.00 -11.21 -6.07
N LEU A 114 8.01 -12.54 -5.92
CA LEU A 114 7.55 -13.48 -6.93
C LEU A 114 6.26 -14.17 -6.45
N TYR A 115 5.26 -14.22 -7.33
CA TYR A 115 3.96 -14.85 -7.07
C TYR A 115 3.93 -16.25 -7.69
N TYR A 116 3.55 -17.25 -6.88
CA TYR A 116 3.42 -18.65 -7.28
C TYR A 116 2.02 -19.15 -6.97
N ILE A 117 1.51 -20.06 -7.82
CA ILE A 117 0.24 -20.74 -7.59
C ILE A 117 0.52 -22.23 -7.51
N TYR A 118 0.01 -22.88 -6.46
CA TYR A 118 0.15 -24.31 -6.28
C TYR A 118 -1.00 -25.06 -6.96
N ASN A 119 -0.68 -26.16 -7.65
CA ASN A 119 -1.66 -27.02 -8.33
C ASN A 119 -2.53 -26.29 -9.39
N TRP A 120 -1.97 -25.28 -10.07
CA TRP A 120 -2.66 -24.56 -11.13
C TRP A 120 -1.71 -24.17 -12.25
N GLN A 121 -2.06 -24.51 -13.49
CA GLN A 121 -1.31 -24.08 -14.67
C GLN A 121 -1.83 -22.72 -15.14
N CYS A 122 -0.94 -21.77 -15.36
CA CYS A 122 -1.29 -20.45 -15.90
C CYS A 122 -0.20 -19.92 -16.85
N PRO A 123 -0.55 -19.05 -17.81
CA PRO A 123 0.44 -18.31 -18.59
C PRO A 123 1.21 -17.32 -17.69
N ARG A 124 2.33 -16.80 -18.19
CA ARG A 124 3.03 -15.70 -17.52
C ARG A 124 2.13 -14.47 -17.48
N ILE A 125 1.96 -13.90 -16.28
CA ILE A 125 1.13 -12.70 -16.04
C ILE A 125 2.06 -11.52 -15.77
N ASN A 126 1.79 -10.37 -16.38
CA ASN A 126 2.51 -9.14 -16.08
C ASN A 126 2.04 -8.61 -14.70
N PRO A 127 2.92 -7.97 -13.92
CA PRO A 127 2.56 -7.48 -12.58
C PRO A 127 1.38 -6.49 -12.53
N GLU A 128 1.09 -5.82 -13.65
CA GLU A 128 -0.04 -4.91 -13.82
C GLU A 128 -1.42 -5.61 -13.87
N LYS A 129 -1.47 -6.97 -13.91
CA LYS A 129 -2.68 -7.77 -14.16
C LYS A 129 -3.10 -8.72 -13.03
#